data_AF-A0A1S4AU13-F1
#
_entry.id   AF-A0A1S4AU13-F1
#
_cell.length_a   1.000
_cell.length_b   1.000
_cell.length_c   1.000
_cell.angle_alpha   90.00
_cell.angle_beta   90.00
_cell.angle_gamma   90.00
#
_symmetry.space_group_name_H-M   'P 1'
#
loop_
_entity.id
_entity.type
_entity.pdbx_description
1 polymer ?
#
loop_
_entity_poly.entity_id
_entity_poly.type
_entity_poly.pdbx_seq_one_letter_code
_entity_poly.pdbx_strand_id
1 'polypeptide(L)'
;MENPDKVLLLTYEDMKKDLILCLTKLAKFLDKPFCLEEEREGFVQEIVRLCSFENLSSLAVNQNGVQHLSPQFTVANRDFLRKGQVGDWKNHLTPEMAEQLDEITRQKLAGTSLIETLFAPVGPTVK
;
A
#
# COMPACT_ATOMS: atom_id res chain seq x y z
N MET A 1 6.76 -14.18 -23.84
CA MET A 1 6.08 -13.00 -23.26
C MET A 1 5.08 -13.53 -22.27
N GLU A 2 5.29 -13.13 -21.02
CA GLU A 2 4.59 -13.59 -19.81
C GLU A 2 3.10 -13.24 -19.89
N ASN A 3 2.26 -14.06 -19.27
CA ASN A 3 0.81 -13.86 -19.26
C ASN A 3 0.47 -12.66 -18.35
N PRO A 4 0.12 -11.47 -18.90
CA PRO A 4 -0.10 -10.25 -18.12
C PRO A 4 -1.30 -10.38 -17.18
N ASP A 5 -2.22 -11.32 -17.45
CA ASP A 5 -3.42 -11.56 -16.65
C ASP A 5 -3.13 -12.33 -15.34
N LYS A 6 -1.88 -12.75 -15.12
CA LYS A 6 -1.46 -13.48 -13.91
C LYS A 6 -0.75 -12.60 -12.88
N VAL A 7 -0.57 -11.32 -13.14
CA VAL A 7 0.11 -10.39 -12.21
C VAL A 7 -0.72 -9.12 -12.08
N LEU A 8 -1.16 -8.80 -10.87
CA LEU A 8 -1.75 -7.52 -10.54
C LEU A 8 -0.71 -6.62 -9.88
N LEU A 9 -0.43 -5.48 -10.51
CA LEU A 9 0.41 -4.44 -9.94
C LEU A 9 -0.45 -3.40 -9.22
N LEU A 10 -0.19 -3.19 -7.93
CA LEU A 10 -0.75 -2.12 -7.11
C LEU A 10 0.38 -1.41 -6.38
N THR A 11 0.27 -0.09 -6.23
CA THR A 11 1.18 0.70 -5.40
C THR A 11 0.57 0.96 -4.02
N TYR A 12 1.41 1.17 -3.03
CA TYR A 12 0.94 1.51 -1.68
C TYR A 12 0.24 2.88 -1.69
N GLU A 13 0.75 3.81 -2.48
CA GLU A 13 0.22 5.15 -2.69
C GLU A 13 -1.18 5.13 -3.30
N ASP A 14 -1.42 4.29 -4.32
CA ASP A 14 -2.75 4.11 -4.90
C ASP A 14 -3.73 3.51 -3.90
N MET A 15 -3.29 2.51 -3.10
CA MET A 15 -4.13 1.95 -2.03
C MET A 15 -4.48 3.00 -0.97
N LYS A 16 -3.58 3.93 -0.67
CA LYS A 16 -3.85 5.03 0.29
C LYS A 16 -4.71 6.13 -0.33
N LYS A 17 -4.66 6.32 -1.64
CA LYS A 17 -5.45 7.32 -2.39
C LYS A 17 -6.88 6.86 -2.63
N ASP A 18 -7.06 5.62 -3.10
CA ASP A 18 -8.36 5.02 -3.40
C ASP A 18 -8.33 3.50 -3.16
N LEU A 19 -8.59 3.13 -1.91
CA LEU A 19 -8.59 1.73 -1.49
C LEU A 19 -9.73 0.93 -2.13
N ILE A 20 -10.89 1.54 -2.34
CA ILE A 20 -12.05 0.86 -2.94
C ILE A 20 -11.72 0.45 -4.37
N LEU A 21 -11.16 1.36 -5.17
CA LEU A 21 -10.72 1.04 -6.52
C LEU A 21 -9.69 -0.09 -6.54
N CYS A 22 -8.71 -0.06 -5.62
CA CYS A 22 -7.71 -1.11 -5.50
C CYS A 22 -8.32 -2.47 -5.11
N LEU A 23 -9.28 -2.49 -4.18
CA LEU A 23 -10.01 -3.69 -3.79
C LEU A 23 -10.86 -4.24 -4.94
N THR A 24 -11.56 -3.40 -5.69
CA THR A 24 -12.31 -3.83 -6.86
C THR A 24 -11.39 -4.44 -7.93
N LYS A 25 -10.21 -3.86 -8.16
CA LYS A 25 -9.19 -4.44 -9.06
C LYS A 25 -8.70 -5.80 -8.56
N LEU A 26 -8.41 -5.92 -7.25
CA LEU A 26 -7.98 -7.16 -6.63
C LEU A 26 -9.04 -8.25 -6.70
N ALA A 27 -10.29 -7.92 -6.39
CA ALA A 27 -11.43 -8.83 -6.45
C ALA A 27 -11.62 -9.39 -7.87
N LYS A 28 -11.57 -8.53 -8.89
CA LYS A 28 -11.60 -8.94 -10.31
C LYS A 28 -10.42 -9.83 -10.67
N PHE A 29 -9.21 -9.49 -10.24
CA PHE A 29 -8.01 -10.28 -10.51
C PHE A 29 -8.06 -11.68 -9.88
N LEU A 30 -8.75 -11.84 -8.74
CA LEU A 30 -8.97 -13.12 -8.08
C LEU A 30 -10.19 -13.89 -8.63
N ASP A 31 -10.76 -13.46 -9.76
CA ASP A 31 -12.01 -13.99 -10.35
C ASP A 31 -13.19 -13.98 -9.38
N LYS A 32 -13.23 -12.99 -8.48
CA LYS A 32 -14.29 -12.79 -7.47
C LYS A 32 -14.75 -11.33 -7.45
N PRO A 33 -15.25 -10.78 -8.57
CA PRO A 33 -15.77 -9.41 -8.57
C PRO A 33 -16.95 -9.28 -7.61
N PHE A 34 -17.05 -8.13 -6.93
CA PHE A 34 -18.22 -7.84 -6.09
C PHE A 34 -19.49 -7.78 -6.96
N CYS A 35 -20.57 -8.35 -6.45
CA CYS A 35 -21.88 -8.22 -7.08
C CYS A 35 -22.59 -6.93 -6.64
N LEU A 36 -23.63 -6.52 -7.37
CA LEU A 36 -24.38 -5.30 -7.06
C LEU A 36 -25.04 -5.34 -5.68
N GLU A 37 -25.38 -6.54 -5.18
CA GLU A 37 -25.94 -6.71 -3.85
C GLU A 37 -24.89 -6.46 -2.77
N GLU A 38 -23.70 -7.07 -2.87
CA GLU A 38 -22.57 -6.83 -1.96
C GLU A 38 -22.16 -5.35 -1.93
N GLU A 39 -22.13 -4.68 -3.09
CA GLU A 39 -21.84 -3.25 -3.16
C GLU A 39 -22.93 -2.41 -2.48
N ARG A 40 -24.21 -2.75 -2.69
CA ARG A 40 -25.34 -2.05 -2.06
C ARG A 40 -25.42 -2.28 -0.55
N GLU A 41 -25.05 -3.46 -0.08
CA GLU A 41 -25.03 -3.81 1.34
C GLU A 41 -23.82 -3.26 2.08
N GLY A 42 -22.90 -2.61 1.38
CA GLY A 42 -21.72 -1.98 1.99
C GLY A 42 -20.60 -2.96 2.32
N PHE A 43 -20.59 -4.15 1.69
CA PHE A 43 -19.60 -5.20 1.97
C PHE A 43 -18.17 -4.72 1.70
N VAL A 44 -17.97 -3.93 0.65
CA VAL A 44 -16.66 -3.35 0.30
C VAL A 44 -16.18 -2.40 1.39
N GLN A 45 -17.08 -1.56 1.91
CA GLN A 45 -16.80 -0.61 2.99
C GLN A 45 -16.48 -1.34 4.29
N GLU A 46 -17.14 -2.47 4.55
CA GLU A 46 -16.86 -3.30 5.71
C GLU A 46 -15.47 -3.94 5.63
N ILE A 47 -15.06 -4.45 4.45
CA ILE A 47 -13.69 -4.94 4.23
C ILE A 47 -12.69 -3.80 4.47
N VAL A 48 -12.92 -2.62 3.89
CA VAL A 48 -12.06 -1.44 4.10
C VAL A 48 -11.94 -1.12 5.59
N ARG A 49 -13.04 -1.14 6.33
CA ARG A 49 -13.05 -0.88 7.77
C ARG A 49 -12.25 -1.91 8.55
N LEU A 50 -12.48 -3.21 8.29
CA LEU A 50 -11.82 -4.32 8.97
C LEU A 50 -10.31 -4.35 8.69
N CYS A 51 -9.90 -4.06 7.45
CA CYS A 51 -8.50 -4.07 7.03
C CYS A 51 -7.80 -2.70 7.15
N SER A 52 -8.48 -1.68 7.69
CA SER A 52 -7.89 -0.36 7.90
C SER A 52 -6.70 -0.42 8.85
N PHE A 53 -5.75 0.51 8.68
CA PHE A 53 -4.60 0.60 9.55
C PHE A 53 -5.02 0.86 11.00
N GLU A 54 -6.02 1.71 11.19
CA GLU A 54 -6.58 2.09 12.48
C GLU A 54 -7.20 0.87 13.19
N ASN A 55 -8.02 0.09 12.47
CA ASN A 55 -8.60 -1.13 13.05
C ASN A 55 -7.50 -2.14 13.38
N LEU A 56 -6.64 -2.48 12.42
CA LEU A 56 -5.61 -3.50 12.61
C LEU A 56 -4.60 -3.13 13.72
N SER A 57 -4.15 -1.88 13.79
CA SER A 57 -3.22 -1.42 14.84
C SER A 57 -3.85 -1.37 16.24
N SER A 58 -5.18 -1.30 16.32
CA SER A 58 -5.92 -1.33 17.58
C SER A 58 -6.15 -2.73 18.15
N LEU A 59 -6.00 -3.79 17.35
CA LEU A 59 -6.26 -5.16 17.79
C LEU A 59 -5.24 -5.59 18.86
N ALA A 60 -5.72 -6.23 19.93
CA ALA A 60 -4.88 -6.64 21.06
C ALA A 60 -3.70 -7.54 20.65
N VAL A 61 -3.90 -8.40 19.65
CA VAL A 61 -2.83 -9.24 19.08
C VAL A 61 -1.72 -8.41 18.44
N ASN A 62 -2.06 -7.27 17.84
CA ASN A 62 -1.09 -6.38 17.20
C ASN A 62 -0.45 -5.40 18.20
N GLN A 63 -1.13 -5.06 19.29
CA GLN A 63 -0.56 -4.20 20.34
C GLN A 63 0.39 -4.95 21.28
N ASN A 64 0.02 -6.18 21.66
CA ASN A 64 0.66 -6.91 22.75
C ASN A 64 1.30 -8.23 22.33
N GLY A 65 1.02 -8.71 21.12
CA GLY A 65 1.60 -9.96 20.63
C GLY A 65 3.08 -9.80 20.25
N VAL A 66 3.73 -10.95 20.08
CA VAL A 66 5.13 -11.04 19.63
C VAL A 66 5.24 -12.12 18.56
N GLN A 67 6.13 -11.92 17.57
CA GLN A 67 6.56 -12.93 16.62
C GLN A 67 7.94 -13.44 17.00
N HIS A 68 8.08 -14.77 17.12
CA HIS A 68 9.38 -15.42 17.28
C HIS A 68 9.92 -15.82 15.91
N LEU A 69 10.73 -14.94 15.32
CA LEU A 69 11.30 -15.15 13.98
C LEU A 69 12.50 -16.12 14.01
N SER A 70 13.17 -16.22 15.16
CA SER A 70 14.14 -17.27 15.47
C SER A 70 14.20 -17.48 16.99
N PRO A 71 14.88 -18.52 17.50
CA PRO A 71 15.03 -18.73 18.95
C PRO A 71 15.60 -17.51 19.69
N GLN A 72 16.43 -16.71 19.00
CA GLN A 72 17.12 -15.56 19.58
C GLN A 72 16.51 -14.22 19.16
N PHE A 73 15.51 -14.23 18.27
CA PHE A 73 14.97 -13.00 17.67
C PHE A 73 13.45 -12.96 17.78
N THR A 74 12.99 -12.09 18.67
CA THR A 74 11.57 -11.83 18.92
C THR A 74 11.26 -10.38 18.60
N VAL A 75 10.17 -10.14 17.86
CA VAL A 75 9.73 -8.80 17.46
C VAL A 75 8.33 -8.57 17.99
N ALA A 76 8.06 -7.41 18.58
CA ALA A 76 6.71 -7.07 19.03
C ALA A 76 5.83 -6.80 17.82
N ASN A 77 4.59 -7.30 17.84
CA ASN A 77 3.67 -7.15 16.70
C ASN A 77 3.41 -5.68 16.36
N ARG A 78 3.44 -4.79 17.36
CA ARG A 78 3.22 -3.35 17.19
C ARG A 78 4.28 -2.69 16.30
N ASP A 79 5.48 -3.28 16.23
CA ASP A 79 6.59 -2.74 15.44
C ASP A 79 6.38 -2.96 13.93
N PHE A 80 5.48 -3.88 13.54
CA PHE A 80 5.09 -4.08 12.14
C PHE A 80 4.08 -3.02 11.65
N LEU A 81 3.35 -2.35 12.55
CA LEU A 81 2.30 -1.37 12.23
C LEU A 81 2.65 0.03 12.79
N ARG A 82 3.58 0.72 12.12
CA ARG A 82 4.17 1.97 12.66
C ARG A 82 3.32 3.24 12.47
N LYS A 83 3.05 3.64 11.23
CA LYS A 83 2.29 4.88 10.90
C LYS A 83 1.27 4.70 9.78
N GLY A 84 1.56 3.85 8.80
CA GLY A 84 0.68 3.63 7.65
C GLY A 84 0.45 4.89 6.80
N GLN A 85 1.49 5.71 6.58
CA GLN A 85 1.38 7.02 5.91
C GLN A 85 2.36 7.14 4.73
N VAL A 86 1.90 7.79 3.66
CA VAL A 86 2.72 8.17 2.51
C VAL A 86 3.43 9.48 2.82
N GLY A 87 4.72 9.58 2.42
CA GLY A 87 5.49 10.82 2.54
C GLY A 87 6.19 11.04 3.89
N ASP A 88 6.12 10.09 4.83
CA ASP A 88 6.82 10.20 6.13
C ASP A 88 8.34 10.29 5.99
N TRP A 89 8.91 9.91 4.83
CA TRP A 89 10.34 10.07 4.53
C TRP A 89 10.84 11.52 4.69
N LYS A 90 9.97 12.51 4.49
CA LYS A 90 10.30 13.94 4.66
C LYS A 90 10.70 14.29 6.10
N ASN A 91 10.32 13.46 7.07
CA ASN A 91 10.67 13.62 8.47
C ASN A 91 12.04 12.98 8.83
N HIS A 92 12.65 12.24 7.91
CA HIS A 92 13.87 11.46 8.17
C HIS A 92 15.01 11.77 7.19
N LEU A 93 14.70 12.23 5.98
CA LEU A 93 15.67 12.51 4.93
C LEU A 93 15.81 14.01 4.69
N THR A 94 17.03 14.48 4.43
CA THR A 94 17.24 15.83 3.90
C THR A 94 16.79 15.89 2.42
N PRO A 95 16.51 17.10 1.89
CA PRO A 95 16.17 17.27 0.48
C PRO A 95 17.21 16.65 -0.47
N GLU A 96 18.50 16.78 -0.16
CA GLU A 96 19.59 16.25 -0.98
C GLU A 96 19.60 14.70 -0.97
N MET A 97 19.34 14.09 0.19
CA MET A 97 19.22 12.63 0.29
C MET A 97 18.03 12.10 -0.52
N ALA A 98 16.90 12.83 -0.49
CA ALA A 98 15.72 12.47 -1.24
C ALA A 98 15.93 12.61 -2.75
N GLU A 99 16.54 13.70 -3.20
CA GLU A 99 16.89 13.91 -4.61
C GLU A 99 17.85 12.83 -5.12
N GLN A 100 18.83 12.43 -4.32
CA GLN A 100 19.73 11.34 -4.65
C GLN A 100 18.97 10.00 -4.82
N LEU A 101 17.99 9.70 -3.96
CA LEU A 101 17.16 8.50 -4.09
C LEU A 101 16.23 8.56 -5.31
N ASP A 102 15.68 9.74 -5.62
CA ASP A 102 14.86 9.95 -6.81
C ASP A 102 15.68 9.69 -8.08
N GLU A 103 16.92 10.20 -8.15
CA GLU A 103 17.80 9.98 -9.30
C GLU A 103 18.17 8.50 -9.47
N ILE A 104 18.54 7.81 -8.37
CA ILE A 104 18.80 6.36 -8.41
C ILE A 104 17.57 5.61 -8.92
N THR A 105 16.38 5.98 -8.42
CA THR A 105 15.12 5.33 -8.82
C THR A 105 14.83 5.57 -10.31
N ARG A 106 15.04 6.80 -10.81
CA ARG A 106 14.90 7.12 -12.24
C ARG A 106 15.83 6.29 -13.10
N GLN A 107 17.10 6.21 -12.73
CA GLN A 107 18.10 5.43 -13.48
C GLN A 107 17.78 3.93 -13.49
N LYS A 108 17.36 3.36 -12.35
CA LYS A 108 17.08 1.92 -12.23
C LYS A 108 15.79 1.49 -12.90
N LEU A 109 14.79 2.38 -12.98
CA LEU A 109 13.48 2.09 -13.56
C LEU A 109 13.30 2.69 -14.96
N ALA A 110 14.34 3.32 -15.51
CA ALA A 110 14.32 3.86 -16.87
C ALA A 110 13.92 2.79 -17.89
N GLY A 111 12.99 3.13 -18.78
CA GLY A 111 12.47 2.22 -19.81
C GLY A 111 11.43 1.21 -19.32
N THR A 112 11.02 1.25 -18.05
CA THR A 112 9.90 0.46 -17.53
C THR A 112 8.64 1.31 -17.42
N SER A 113 7.44 0.70 -17.47
CA SER A 113 6.19 1.40 -17.20
C SER A 113 6.03 1.88 -15.75
N LEU A 114 6.87 1.38 -14.83
CA LEU A 114 6.86 1.78 -13.42
C LEU A 114 7.29 3.23 -13.23
N ILE A 115 8.15 3.75 -14.11
CA ILE A 115 8.64 5.14 -14.00
C ILE A 115 7.50 6.15 -14.15
N GLU A 116 6.56 5.87 -15.06
CA GLU A 116 5.41 6.73 -15.31
C GLU A 116 4.46 6.72 -14.12
N THR A 117 4.35 5.59 -13.42
CA THR A 117 3.49 5.46 -12.23
C THR A 117 4.10 6.18 -11.03
N LEU A 118 5.40 5.99 -10.77
CA LEU A 118 6.09 6.53 -9.59
C LEU A 118 6.35 8.04 -9.69
N PHE A 119 6.59 8.54 -10.90
CA PHE A 119 6.87 9.97 -11.15
C PHE A 119 5.77 10.65 -11.97
N ALA A 120 4.56 10.07 -12.00
CA ALA A 120 3.41 10.76 -12.57
C ALA A 120 3.29 12.15 -11.93
N PRO A 121 3.09 13.22 -12.71
CA PRO A 121 2.81 14.52 -12.14
C PRO A 121 1.58 14.41 -11.25
N VAL A 122 1.76 14.70 -9.96
CA VAL A 122 0.64 14.88 -9.04
C VAL A 122 -0.20 16.00 -9.64
N GLY A 123 -1.46 15.69 -9.99
CA GLY A 123 -2.40 16.67 -10.51
C GLY A 123 -2.43 17.93 -9.64
N PRO A 124 -2.82 19.08 -10.20
CA PRO A 124 -2.50 20.39 -9.64
C PRO A 124 -2.91 20.47 -8.17
N THR A 125 -1.92 20.74 -7.32
CA THR A 125 -2.14 21.16 -5.93
C THR A 125 -2.98 22.42 -5.98
N VAL A 126 -4.27 22.30 -5.64
CA VAL A 126 -5.13 23.46 -5.45
C VAL A 126 -4.49 24.27 -4.31
N LYS A 127 -4.07 25.49 -4.65
CA LYS A 127 -3.62 26.49 -3.68
C LYS A 127 -4.76 26.91 -2.77
#